data_AF-L1NVT7-F1
#
_entry.id   AF-L1NVT7-F1
#
_cell.length_a   1.000
_cell.length_b   1.000
_cell.length_c   1.000
_cell.angle_alpha   90.00
_cell.angle_beta   90.00
_cell.angle_gamma   90.00
#
_symmetry.space_group_name_H-M   'P 1'
#
loop_
_entity.id
_entity.type
_entity.pdbx_description
1 polymer ?
#
loop_
_entity_poly.entity_id
_entity_poly.type
_entity_poly.pdbx_seq_one_letter_code
_entity_poly.pdbx_strand_id
1 'polypeptide(L)'
;MKIIYLFLSILFSASVWAQSNDTIFEAIKAYKNKNYQKVLSLLNTPELRQDNKMLYIWIESEYAVISKMYSDDVANFDFQRLEVLRQNIDNYIANPNSNNVEKVKELKNKLAQYPLTATDFVATKNQEAADSQLRDIKKAFTTFLKFDEVLRLVDLYSSNEYIPAYELAYHKAVAQYRKWKLNRRNLTEEDRKKVLEELKNYKENYSNKNILYDQVVKEAIREAK
;
A
#
# COMPACT_ATOMS: atom_id res chain seq x y z
N MET A 1 -38.31 43.26 -21.42
CA MET A 1 -37.05 42.70 -20.87
C MET A 1 -37.23 41.44 -20.02
N LYS A 2 -38.34 41.22 -19.28
CA LYS A 2 -38.54 39.97 -18.49
C LYS A 2 -38.62 38.66 -19.30
N ILE A 3 -39.11 38.71 -20.55
CA ILE A 3 -39.27 37.51 -21.40
C ILE A 3 -37.94 37.01 -21.97
N ILE A 4 -36.98 37.91 -22.25
CA ILE A 4 -35.67 37.56 -22.81
C ILE A 4 -34.82 36.83 -21.76
N TYR A 5 -34.88 37.23 -20.49
CA TYR A 5 -34.21 36.52 -19.40
C TYR A 5 -34.80 35.13 -19.13
N LEU A 6 -36.11 34.94 -19.37
CA LEU A 6 -36.77 33.64 -19.24
C LEU A 6 -36.34 32.67 -20.36
N PHE A 7 -36.18 33.16 -21.59
CA PHE A 7 -35.72 32.33 -22.71
C PHE A 7 -34.24 31.96 -22.61
N LEU A 8 -33.38 32.85 -22.12
CA LEU A 8 -31.97 32.51 -21.88
C LEU A 8 -31.81 31.44 -20.78
N SER A 9 -32.56 31.50 -19.67
CA SER A 9 -32.46 30.50 -18.61
C SER A 9 -32.96 29.11 -19.04
N ILE A 10 -33.96 29.04 -19.93
CA ILE A 10 -34.46 27.78 -20.51
C ILE A 10 -33.44 27.16 -21.49
N LEU A 11 -32.75 27.98 -22.29
CA LEU A 11 -31.73 27.47 -23.23
C LEU A 11 -30.48 26.95 -22.52
N PHE A 12 -30.00 27.63 -21.46
CA PHE A 12 -28.86 27.17 -20.67
C PHE A 12 -29.16 25.88 -19.88
N SER A 13 -30.38 25.73 -19.37
CA SER A 13 -30.77 24.49 -18.69
C SER A 13 -30.88 23.33 -19.68
N ALA A 14 -31.50 23.51 -20.85
CA ALA A 14 -31.59 22.45 -21.86
C ALA A 14 -30.21 21.93 -22.32
N SER A 15 -29.21 22.81 -22.50
CA SER A 15 -27.84 22.40 -22.87
C SER A 15 -27.15 21.58 -21.79
N VAL A 16 -27.34 21.92 -20.51
CA VAL A 16 -26.75 21.18 -19.38
C VAL A 16 -27.39 19.80 -19.24
N TRP A 17 -28.71 19.71 -19.44
CA TRP A 17 -29.46 18.44 -19.39
C TRP A 17 -29.14 17.49 -20.55
N ALA A 18 -28.90 18.02 -21.76
CA ALA A 18 -28.46 17.21 -22.90
C ALA A 18 -27.04 16.66 -22.67
N GLN A 19 -26.12 17.52 -22.20
CA GLN A 19 -24.75 17.13 -21.91
C GLN A 19 -24.66 16.07 -20.78
N SER A 20 -25.52 16.16 -19.75
CA SER A 20 -25.58 15.14 -18.70
C SER A 20 -26.07 13.79 -19.22
N ASN A 21 -27.04 13.78 -20.14
CA ASN A 21 -27.58 12.54 -20.72
C ASN A 21 -26.55 11.83 -21.60
N ASP A 22 -25.81 12.56 -22.43
CA ASP A 22 -24.74 12.00 -23.25
C ASP A 22 -23.61 11.42 -22.38
N THR A 23 -23.28 12.12 -21.29
CA THR A 23 -22.28 11.66 -20.30
C THR A 23 -22.72 10.36 -19.62
N ILE A 24 -23.98 10.28 -19.18
CA ILE A 24 -24.57 9.07 -18.58
C ILE A 24 -24.55 7.90 -19.57
N PHE A 25 -24.93 8.13 -20.81
CA PHE A 25 -24.92 7.08 -21.84
C PHE A 25 -23.51 6.53 -22.07
N GLU A 26 -22.52 7.41 -22.20
CA GLU A 26 -21.12 7.02 -22.36
C GLU A 26 -20.57 6.31 -21.11
N ALA A 27 -21.00 6.69 -19.90
CA ALA A 27 -20.63 6.01 -18.68
C ALA A 27 -21.18 4.58 -18.64
N ILE A 28 -22.45 4.37 -18.99
CA ILE A 28 -23.05 3.02 -19.09
C ILE A 28 -22.31 2.16 -20.11
N LYS A 29 -21.96 2.73 -21.27
CA LYS A 29 -21.19 2.04 -22.31
C LYS A 29 -19.79 1.66 -21.82
N ALA A 30 -19.09 2.58 -21.15
CA ALA A 30 -17.79 2.31 -20.55
C ALA A 30 -17.86 1.20 -19.49
N TYR A 31 -18.89 1.22 -18.65
CA TYR A 31 -19.14 0.21 -17.62
C TYR A 31 -19.37 -1.18 -18.22
N LYS A 32 -20.20 -1.29 -19.27
CA LYS A 32 -20.40 -2.56 -20.01
C LYS A 32 -19.10 -3.12 -20.60
N ASN A 33 -18.19 -2.24 -21.00
CA ASN A 33 -16.87 -2.61 -21.50
C ASN A 33 -15.81 -2.78 -20.39
N LYS A 34 -16.22 -2.78 -19.10
CA LYS A 34 -15.34 -2.85 -17.92
C LYS A 34 -14.25 -1.77 -17.88
N ASN A 35 -14.48 -0.63 -18.54
CA ASN A 35 -13.58 0.52 -18.48
C ASN A 35 -13.93 1.40 -17.28
N TYR A 36 -13.63 0.89 -16.09
CA TYR A 36 -14.02 1.50 -14.82
C TYR A 36 -13.41 2.89 -14.61
N GLN A 37 -12.18 3.13 -15.05
CA GLN A 37 -11.56 4.47 -14.99
C GLN A 37 -12.36 5.50 -15.80
N LYS A 38 -12.78 5.15 -17.02
CA LYS A 38 -13.62 6.04 -17.85
C LYS A 38 -15.00 6.27 -17.21
N VAL A 39 -15.58 5.26 -16.56
CA VAL A 39 -16.84 5.44 -15.81
C VAL A 39 -16.67 6.51 -14.73
N LEU A 40 -15.62 6.38 -13.93
CA LEU A 40 -15.36 7.28 -12.81
C LEU A 40 -15.02 8.70 -13.28
N SER A 41 -14.31 8.85 -14.40
CA SER A 41 -14.05 10.17 -14.97
C SER A 41 -15.33 10.84 -15.49
N LEU A 42 -16.28 10.07 -16.01
CA LEU A 42 -17.55 10.58 -16.53
C LEU A 42 -18.58 10.86 -15.43
N LEU A 43 -18.55 10.08 -14.34
CA LEU A 43 -19.48 10.21 -13.20
C LEU A 43 -18.80 10.87 -11.98
N ASN A 44 -17.83 11.76 -12.21
CA ASN A 44 -17.05 12.37 -11.12
C ASN A 44 -17.85 13.40 -10.31
N THR A 45 -18.94 13.94 -10.86
CA THR A 45 -19.78 14.92 -10.16
C THR A 45 -20.91 14.25 -9.37
N PRO A 46 -21.27 14.75 -8.18
CA PRO A 46 -22.38 14.22 -7.40
C PRO A 46 -23.74 14.26 -8.13
N GLU A 47 -23.99 15.28 -8.97
CA GLU A 47 -25.26 15.46 -9.68
C GLU A 47 -25.55 14.28 -10.62
N LEU A 48 -24.52 13.80 -11.33
CA LEU A 48 -24.61 12.65 -12.23
C LEU A 48 -24.81 11.31 -11.48
N ARG A 49 -24.66 11.31 -10.15
CA ARG A 49 -24.79 10.15 -9.27
C ARG A 49 -26.04 10.20 -8.39
N GLN A 50 -26.92 11.19 -8.57
CA GLN A 50 -28.19 11.26 -7.84
C GLN A 50 -29.15 10.13 -8.23
N ASP A 51 -29.07 9.65 -9.46
CA ASP A 51 -29.80 8.48 -9.91
C ASP A 51 -29.18 7.20 -9.32
N ASN A 52 -30.03 6.35 -8.73
CA ASN A 52 -29.58 5.12 -8.07
C ASN A 52 -28.85 4.17 -9.02
N LYS A 53 -29.26 4.08 -10.29
CA LYS A 53 -28.55 3.23 -11.26
C LYS A 53 -27.16 3.78 -11.55
N MET A 54 -26.99 5.10 -11.64
CA MET A 54 -25.67 5.72 -11.82
C MET A 54 -24.79 5.58 -10.59
N LEU A 55 -25.36 5.74 -9.39
CA LEU A 55 -24.64 5.52 -8.14
C LEU A 55 -24.15 4.07 -8.02
N TYR A 56 -24.98 3.08 -8.37
CA TYR A 56 -24.59 1.67 -8.39
C TYR A 56 -23.41 1.42 -9.36
N ILE A 57 -23.51 1.93 -10.59
CA ILE A 57 -22.43 1.81 -11.60
C ILE A 57 -21.13 2.44 -11.09
N TRP A 58 -21.23 3.60 -10.44
CA TRP A 58 -20.09 4.27 -9.83
C TRP A 58 -19.48 3.43 -8.70
N ILE A 59 -20.29 2.90 -7.77
CA ILE A 59 -19.84 2.06 -6.64
C ILE A 59 -19.06 0.84 -7.14
N GLU A 60 -19.60 0.10 -8.12
CA GLU A 60 -18.92 -1.07 -8.67
C GLU A 60 -17.61 -0.73 -9.39
N SER A 61 -17.61 0.40 -10.11
CA SER A 61 -16.41 0.87 -10.83
C SER A 61 -15.32 1.32 -9.86
N GLU A 62 -15.71 2.06 -8.81
CA GLU A 62 -14.78 2.55 -7.78
C GLU A 62 -14.20 1.39 -6.99
N TYR A 63 -15.04 0.41 -6.61
CA TYR A 63 -14.57 -0.83 -6.00
C TYR A 63 -13.53 -1.53 -6.86
N ALA A 64 -13.80 -1.73 -8.15
CA ALA A 64 -12.87 -2.41 -9.06
C ALA A 64 -11.52 -1.66 -9.20
N VAL A 65 -11.56 -0.33 -9.25
CA VAL A 65 -10.34 0.50 -9.31
C VAL A 65 -9.57 0.47 -7.99
N ILE A 66 -10.25 0.57 -6.85
CA ILE A 66 -9.64 0.48 -5.51
C ILE A 66 -8.99 -0.89 -5.30
N SER A 67 -9.69 -1.98 -5.64
CA SER A 67 -9.14 -3.32 -5.48
C SER A 67 -7.87 -3.52 -6.30
N LYS A 68 -7.84 -2.99 -7.54
CA LYS A 68 -6.65 -3.05 -8.39
C LYS A 68 -5.52 -2.18 -7.83
N MET A 69 -5.81 -0.94 -7.47
CA MET A 69 -4.82 -0.01 -6.94
C MET A 69 -4.16 -0.55 -5.66
N TYR A 70 -4.98 -1.06 -4.74
CA TYR A 70 -4.48 -1.64 -3.50
C TYR A 70 -3.64 -2.89 -3.77
N SER A 71 -4.02 -3.75 -4.73
CA SER A 71 -3.22 -4.93 -5.05
C SER A 71 -1.90 -4.60 -5.78
N ASP A 72 -1.88 -3.54 -6.59
CA ASP A 72 -0.73 -3.20 -7.43
C ASP A 72 0.29 -2.33 -6.68
N ASP A 73 -0.18 -1.38 -5.85
CA ASP A 73 0.67 -0.38 -5.19
C ASP A 73 0.01 0.18 -3.92
N VAL A 74 0.09 -0.57 -2.81
CA VAL A 74 -0.38 -0.11 -1.49
C VAL A 74 0.33 1.17 -1.05
N ALA A 75 1.58 1.39 -1.47
CA ALA A 75 2.37 2.55 -1.05
C ALA A 75 1.77 3.86 -1.58
N ASN A 76 1.20 3.86 -2.79
CA ASN A 76 0.54 5.02 -3.38
C ASN A 76 -1.00 4.92 -3.36
N PHE A 77 -1.55 3.99 -2.57
CA PHE A 77 -2.99 3.84 -2.45
C PHE A 77 -3.65 5.09 -1.85
N ASP A 78 -4.70 5.57 -2.51
CA ASP A 78 -5.49 6.72 -2.06
C ASP A 78 -6.58 6.26 -1.08
N PHE A 79 -6.29 6.41 0.22
CA PHE A 79 -7.21 6.03 1.29
C PHE A 79 -8.53 6.83 1.27
N GLN A 80 -8.49 8.10 0.83
CA GLN A 80 -9.68 8.94 0.80
C GLN A 80 -10.74 8.37 -0.16
N ARG A 81 -10.30 7.76 -1.27
CA ARG A 81 -11.21 7.07 -2.20
C ARG A 81 -11.95 5.91 -1.54
N LEU A 82 -11.29 5.15 -0.67
CA LEU A 82 -11.92 4.08 0.09
C LEU A 82 -12.98 4.60 1.06
N GLU A 83 -12.72 5.73 1.73
CA GLU A 83 -13.71 6.38 2.60
C GLU A 83 -14.93 6.86 1.82
N VAL A 84 -14.71 7.54 0.69
CA VAL A 84 -15.79 7.99 -0.19
C VAL A 84 -16.60 6.81 -0.72
N LEU A 85 -15.96 5.71 -1.10
CA LEU A 85 -16.67 4.49 -1.52
C LEU A 85 -17.53 3.93 -0.40
N ARG A 86 -17.00 3.79 0.82
CA ARG A 86 -17.76 3.30 1.99
C ARG A 86 -18.98 4.17 2.27
N GLN A 87 -18.82 5.49 2.25
CA GLN A 87 -19.92 6.42 2.44
C GLN A 87 -21.01 6.27 1.36
N ASN A 88 -20.62 6.15 0.09
CA ASN A 88 -21.57 5.96 -1.01
C ASN A 88 -22.30 4.61 -0.93
N ILE A 89 -21.61 3.55 -0.49
CA ILE A 89 -22.22 2.24 -0.21
C ILE A 89 -23.26 2.35 0.89
N ASP A 90 -22.94 3.02 2.00
CA ASP A 90 -23.87 3.18 3.12
C ASP A 90 -25.09 4.00 2.71
N ASN A 91 -24.89 5.10 1.98
CA ASN A 91 -25.97 5.91 1.41
C ASN A 91 -26.85 5.10 0.45
N TYR A 92 -26.25 4.26 -0.39
CA TYR A 92 -26.96 3.40 -1.33
C TYR A 92 -27.86 2.38 -0.63
N ILE A 93 -27.33 1.71 0.40
CA ILE A 93 -28.05 0.70 1.18
C ILE A 93 -29.19 1.34 1.99
N ALA A 94 -28.98 2.54 2.51
CA ALA A 94 -30.00 3.27 3.28
C ALA A 94 -31.16 3.80 2.42
N ASN A 95 -30.96 3.95 1.10
CA ASN A 95 -32.00 4.45 0.20
C ASN A 95 -33.01 3.34 -0.16
N PRO A 96 -34.30 3.49 0.20
CA PRO A 96 -35.33 2.47 -0.06
C PRO A 96 -35.63 2.25 -1.56
N ASN A 97 -35.25 3.20 -2.42
CA ASN A 97 -35.48 3.12 -3.87
C ASN A 97 -34.30 2.46 -4.62
N SER A 98 -33.30 1.95 -3.90
CA SER A 98 -32.13 1.32 -4.48
C SER A 98 -32.44 -0.09 -4.99
N ASN A 99 -32.12 -0.35 -6.25
CA ASN A 99 -32.26 -1.66 -6.88
C ASN A 99 -30.86 -2.30 -6.92
N ASN A 100 -30.64 -3.54 -6.48
CA ASN A 100 -29.31 -4.19 -6.27
C ASN A 100 -28.65 -4.00 -4.88
N VAL A 101 -29.43 -3.75 -3.83
CA VAL A 101 -28.91 -3.61 -2.45
C VAL A 101 -28.06 -4.81 -2.02
N GLU A 102 -28.47 -6.04 -2.33
CA GLU A 102 -27.72 -7.24 -1.92
C GLU A 102 -26.32 -7.31 -2.55
N LYS A 103 -26.17 -6.96 -3.84
CA LYS A 103 -24.84 -6.86 -4.47
C LYS A 103 -23.96 -5.80 -3.81
N VAL A 104 -24.55 -4.66 -3.44
CA VAL A 104 -23.80 -3.59 -2.77
C VAL A 104 -23.41 -3.99 -1.34
N LYS A 105 -24.24 -4.75 -0.63
CA LYS A 105 -23.87 -5.37 0.66
C LYS A 105 -22.71 -6.38 0.49
N GLU A 106 -22.69 -7.17 -0.57
CA GLU A 106 -21.55 -8.05 -0.87
C GLU A 106 -20.25 -7.25 -1.06
N LEU A 107 -20.29 -6.12 -1.77
CA LEU A 107 -19.15 -5.23 -1.90
C LEU A 107 -18.72 -4.65 -0.55
N LYS A 108 -19.67 -4.22 0.29
CA LYS A 108 -19.40 -3.75 1.65
C LYS A 108 -18.65 -4.82 2.47
N ASN A 109 -19.07 -6.07 2.39
CA ASN A 109 -18.41 -7.18 3.07
C ASN A 109 -17.00 -7.42 2.52
N LYS A 110 -16.80 -7.36 1.20
CA LYS A 110 -15.47 -7.44 0.59
C LYS A 110 -14.57 -6.29 1.03
N LEU A 111 -15.12 -5.09 1.28
CA LEU A 111 -14.35 -3.95 1.74
C LEU A 111 -13.83 -4.09 3.18
N ALA A 112 -14.30 -5.08 3.95
CA ALA A 112 -13.82 -5.35 5.30
C ALA A 112 -12.36 -5.84 5.33
N GLN A 113 -11.81 -6.29 4.19
CA GLN A 113 -10.39 -6.68 4.09
C GLN A 113 -9.44 -5.47 4.02
N TYR A 114 -9.95 -4.27 3.74
CA TYR A 114 -9.13 -3.05 3.66
C TYR A 114 -9.10 -2.32 5.00
N PRO A 115 -8.04 -1.54 5.29
CA PRO A 115 -7.91 -0.79 6.53
C PRO A 115 -9.14 0.08 6.83
N LEU A 116 -9.58 0.11 8.09
CA LEU A 116 -10.79 0.84 8.50
C LEU A 116 -10.52 2.34 8.67
N THR A 117 -9.35 2.68 9.19
CA THR A 117 -8.95 4.06 9.46
C THR A 117 -7.67 4.44 8.70
N ALA A 118 -7.42 5.74 8.54
CA ALA A 118 -6.18 6.23 7.96
C ALA A 118 -4.95 5.77 8.76
N THR A 119 -5.08 5.67 10.09
CA THR A 119 -4.03 5.15 10.98
C THR A 119 -3.74 3.68 10.68
N ASP A 120 -4.76 2.85 10.55
CA ASP A 120 -4.59 1.44 10.19
C ASP A 120 -3.96 1.30 8.81
N PHE A 121 -4.36 2.14 7.85
CA PHE A 121 -3.77 2.15 6.52
C PHE A 121 -2.28 2.49 6.53
N VAL A 122 -1.88 3.53 7.28
CA VAL A 122 -0.47 3.88 7.45
C VAL A 122 0.29 2.71 8.11
N ALA A 123 -0.30 2.06 9.11
CA ALA A 123 0.31 0.89 9.74
C ALA A 123 0.51 -0.27 8.75
N THR A 124 -0.52 -0.60 7.94
CA THR A 124 -0.41 -1.64 6.89
C THR A 124 0.64 -1.28 5.85
N LYS A 125 0.64 -0.05 5.35
CA LYS A 125 1.63 0.44 4.40
C LYS A 125 3.05 0.35 4.94
N ASN A 126 3.27 0.74 6.19
CA ASN A 126 4.58 0.66 6.84
C ASN A 126 5.02 -0.80 7.04
N GLN A 127 4.08 -1.69 7.41
CA GLN A 127 4.36 -3.11 7.54
C GLN A 127 4.77 -3.74 6.20
N GLU A 128 4.05 -3.45 5.12
CA GLU A 128 4.41 -3.97 3.79
C GLU A 128 5.75 -3.41 3.30
N ALA A 129 6.04 -2.14 3.58
CA ALA A 129 7.34 -1.55 3.31
C ALA A 129 8.45 -2.27 4.08
N ALA A 130 8.26 -2.53 5.38
CA ALA A 130 9.19 -3.29 6.21
C ALA A 130 9.41 -4.72 5.65
N ASP A 131 8.32 -5.42 5.30
CA ASP A 131 8.38 -6.79 4.76
C ASP A 131 9.10 -6.86 3.42
N SER A 132 8.87 -5.87 2.54
CA SER A 132 9.56 -5.74 1.26
C SER A 132 11.06 -5.49 1.44
N GLN A 133 11.42 -4.51 2.27
CA GLN A 133 12.82 -4.16 2.58
C GLN A 133 13.57 -5.34 3.23
N LEU A 134 12.92 -6.03 4.17
CA LEU A 134 13.50 -7.20 4.82
C LEU A 134 13.68 -8.37 3.86
N ARG A 135 12.77 -8.53 2.87
CA ARG A 135 12.90 -9.53 1.81
C ARG A 135 14.11 -9.25 0.93
N ASP A 136 14.37 -7.99 0.58
CA ASP A 136 15.54 -7.61 -0.20
C ASP A 136 16.84 -7.89 0.56
N ILE A 137 16.90 -7.52 1.85
CA ILE A 137 18.03 -7.87 2.73
C ILE A 137 18.23 -9.38 2.76
N LYS A 138 17.17 -10.16 3.03
CA LYS A 138 17.24 -11.62 3.12
C LYS A 138 17.69 -12.23 1.79
N LYS A 139 17.19 -11.74 0.66
CA LYS A 139 17.57 -12.22 -0.68
C LYS A 139 19.04 -11.96 -0.98
N ALA A 140 19.54 -10.76 -0.69
CA ALA A 140 20.97 -10.45 -0.81
C ALA A 140 21.83 -11.33 0.12
N PHE A 141 21.36 -11.55 1.35
CA PHE A 141 22.08 -12.30 2.38
C PHE A 141 22.13 -13.81 2.13
N THR A 142 20.98 -14.48 1.90
CA THR A 142 20.88 -15.94 1.82
C THR A 142 20.99 -16.46 0.39
N THR A 143 20.38 -15.78 -0.57
CA THR A 143 20.23 -16.30 -1.94
C THR A 143 21.45 -15.98 -2.78
N PHE A 144 21.94 -14.74 -2.70
CA PHE A 144 23.05 -14.28 -3.55
C PHE A 144 24.39 -14.18 -2.83
N LEU A 145 24.41 -14.31 -1.49
CA LEU A 145 25.61 -14.16 -0.66
C LEU A 145 26.35 -12.83 -0.92
N LYS A 146 25.61 -11.76 -1.26
CA LYS A 146 26.14 -10.43 -1.57
C LYS A 146 26.19 -9.59 -0.30
N PHE A 147 27.18 -9.83 0.55
CA PHE A 147 27.25 -9.17 1.86
C PHE A 147 27.43 -7.66 1.80
N ASP A 148 28.15 -7.12 0.82
CA ASP A 148 28.27 -5.67 0.63
C ASP A 148 26.92 -5.03 0.29
N GLU A 149 26.08 -5.74 -0.48
CA GLU A 149 24.73 -5.29 -0.77
C GLU A 149 23.84 -5.33 0.48
N VAL A 150 23.99 -6.33 1.34
CA VAL A 150 23.30 -6.37 2.64
C VAL A 150 23.65 -5.15 3.49
N LEU A 151 24.94 -4.80 3.58
CA LEU A 151 25.38 -3.63 4.35
C LEU A 151 24.79 -2.34 3.78
N ARG A 152 24.85 -2.18 2.45
CA ARG A 152 24.25 -1.02 1.75
C ARG A 152 22.74 -0.91 2.00
N LEU A 153 22.02 -2.03 1.94
CA LEU A 153 20.57 -2.07 2.18
C LEU A 153 20.22 -1.74 3.63
N VAL A 154 20.98 -2.27 4.60
CA VAL A 154 20.79 -1.92 6.02
C VAL A 154 21.01 -0.43 6.25
N ASP A 155 22.07 0.16 5.70
CA ASP A 155 22.32 1.59 5.84
C ASP A 155 21.19 2.41 5.20
N LEU A 156 20.74 2.03 3.99
CA LEU A 156 19.63 2.67 3.30
C LEU A 156 18.31 2.61 4.08
N TYR A 157 17.99 1.49 4.71
CA TYR A 157 16.70 1.30 5.39
C TYR A 157 16.70 1.78 6.85
N SER A 158 17.87 2.05 7.42
CA SER A 158 17.99 2.63 8.76
C SER A 158 17.33 4.01 8.90
N SER A 159 17.13 4.75 7.80
CA SER A 159 16.61 6.12 7.81
C SER A 159 15.09 6.26 7.83
N ASN A 160 14.32 5.19 7.57
CA ASN A 160 12.85 5.26 7.45
C ASN A 160 12.10 4.60 8.62
N GLU A 161 12.84 3.96 9.54
CA GLU A 161 12.32 3.33 10.77
C GLU A 161 11.24 2.24 10.57
N TYR A 162 11.02 1.74 9.35
CA TYR A 162 10.03 0.68 9.11
C TYR A 162 10.47 -0.67 9.69
N ILE A 163 11.74 -1.01 9.53
CA ILE A 163 12.31 -2.23 10.09
C ILE A 163 12.81 -1.93 11.51
N PRO A 164 12.45 -2.75 12.51
CA PRO A 164 12.98 -2.59 13.86
C PRO A 164 14.51 -2.60 13.88
N ALA A 165 15.10 -1.67 14.64
CA ALA A 165 16.56 -1.48 14.69
C ALA A 165 17.33 -2.77 15.00
N TYR A 166 16.77 -3.66 15.83
CA TYR A 166 17.39 -4.94 16.16
C TYR A 166 17.53 -5.86 14.93
N GLU A 167 16.57 -5.89 14.01
CA GLU A 167 16.66 -6.73 12.81
C GLU A 167 17.73 -6.24 11.84
N LEU A 168 17.81 -4.91 11.67
CA LEU A 168 18.85 -4.28 10.87
C LEU A 168 20.25 -4.52 11.46
N ALA A 169 20.39 -4.32 12.78
CA ALA A 169 21.64 -4.57 13.48
C ALA A 169 22.08 -6.04 13.39
N TYR A 170 21.14 -6.99 13.47
CA TYR A 170 21.43 -8.40 13.25
C TYR A 170 22.00 -8.66 11.85
N HIS A 171 21.29 -8.21 10.81
CA HIS A 171 21.69 -8.45 9.43
C HIS A 171 23.04 -7.79 9.11
N LYS A 172 23.32 -6.61 9.66
CA LYS A 172 24.63 -5.94 9.55
C LYS A 172 25.74 -6.77 10.21
N ALA A 173 25.58 -7.11 11.49
CA ALA A 173 26.61 -7.83 12.25
C ALA A 173 26.94 -9.19 11.63
N VAL A 174 25.91 -9.95 11.22
CA VAL A 174 26.13 -11.26 10.61
C VAL A 174 26.65 -11.15 9.17
N ALA A 175 26.27 -10.13 8.40
CA ALA A 175 26.85 -9.89 7.07
C ALA A 175 28.34 -9.56 7.14
N GLN A 176 28.75 -8.68 8.07
CA GLN A 176 30.17 -8.40 8.31
C GLN A 176 30.93 -9.66 8.71
N TYR A 177 30.36 -10.46 9.62
CA TYR A 177 30.94 -11.74 10.01
C TYR A 177 31.11 -12.72 8.84
N ARG A 178 30.07 -12.93 8.03
CA ARG A 178 30.11 -13.86 6.89
C ARG A 178 31.09 -13.37 5.81
N LYS A 179 31.12 -12.07 5.53
CA LYS A 179 32.10 -11.43 4.64
C LYS A 179 33.53 -11.68 5.13
N TRP A 180 33.79 -11.50 6.42
CA TRP A 180 35.09 -11.80 7.02
C TRP A 180 35.45 -13.29 6.93
N LYS A 181 34.52 -14.18 7.31
CA LYS A 181 34.75 -15.64 7.31
C LYS A 181 35.16 -16.16 5.93
N LEU A 182 34.55 -15.65 4.87
CA LEU A 182 34.87 -16.01 3.48
C LEU A 182 36.25 -15.51 3.05
N ASN A 183 36.67 -14.34 3.50
CA ASN A 183 37.91 -13.68 3.11
C ASN A 183 39.04 -13.82 4.14
N ARG A 184 38.88 -14.67 5.15
CA ARG A 184 39.76 -14.77 6.34
C ARG A 184 41.26 -14.91 6.04
N ARG A 185 41.62 -15.43 4.87
CA ARG A 185 43.03 -15.61 4.45
C ARG A 185 43.71 -14.30 4.06
N ASN A 186 42.92 -13.27 3.74
CA ASN A 186 43.38 -12.00 3.19
C ASN A 186 43.04 -10.81 4.10
N LEU A 187 42.53 -11.06 5.31
CA LEU A 187 42.07 -10.04 6.24
C LEU A 187 42.95 -9.98 7.48
N THR A 188 43.02 -8.80 8.09
CA THR A 188 43.88 -8.51 9.23
C THR A 188 43.23 -8.92 10.56
N GLU A 189 44.04 -9.01 11.62
CA GLU A 189 43.53 -9.13 13.00
C GLU A 189 42.63 -7.94 13.38
N GLU A 190 42.85 -6.77 12.79
CA GLU A 190 42.02 -5.59 13.03
C GLU A 190 40.62 -5.76 12.42
N ASP A 191 40.52 -6.36 11.23
CA ASP A 191 39.23 -6.70 10.62
C ASP A 191 38.46 -7.71 11.46
N ARG A 192 39.16 -8.69 12.05
CA ARG A 192 38.56 -9.65 12.99
C ARG A 192 38.03 -8.96 14.24
N LYS A 193 38.79 -8.03 14.83
CA LYS A 193 38.36 -7.27 16.02
C LYS A 193 37.09 -6.46 15.75
N LYS A 194 37.04 -5.75 14.62
CA LYS A 194 35.85 -4.97 14.21
C LYS A 194 34.60 -5.85 14.07
N VAL A 195 34.73 -7.01 13.44
CA VAL A 195 33.63 -7.98 13.34
C VAL A 195 33.18 -8.47 14.71
N LEU A 196 34.13 -8.79 15.60
CA LEU A 196 33.81 -9.25 16.95
C LEU A 196 33.13 -8.16 17.78
N GLU A 197 33.53 -6.91 17.61
CA GLU A 197 32.91 -5.74 18.24
C GLU A 197 31.48 -5.54 17.77
N GLU A 198 31.21 -5.58 16.46
CA GLU A 198 29.85 -5.44 15.93
C GLU A 198 28.91 -6.55 16.44
N LEU A 199 29.40 -7.80 16.48
CA LEU A 199 28.63 -8.93 17.02
C LEU A 199 28.34 -8.78 18.53
N LYS A 200 29.31 -8.30 19.31
CA LYS A 200 29.12 -8.01 20.75
C LYS A 200 28.14 -6.86 20.95
N ASN A 201 28.28 -5.79 20.17
CA ASN A 201 27.39 -4.63 20.21
C ASN A 201 25.93 -5.01 19.93
N TYR A 202 25.70 -5.89 18.94
CA TYR A 202 24.36 -6.46 18.73
C TYR A 202 23.85 -7.17 19.99
N LYS A 203 24.66 -8.07 20.55
CA LYS A 203 24.28 -8.88 21.70
C LYS A 203 24.00 -8.01 22.93
N GLU A 204 24.78 -6.97 23.18
CA GLU A 204 24.63 -6.09 24.33
C GLU A 204 23.34 -5.24 24.23
N ASN A 205 23.04 -4.70 23.05
CA ASN A 205 21.90 -3.80 22.88
C ASN A 205 20.57 -4.51 22.54
N TYR A 206 20.62 -5.71 21.96
CA TYR A 206 19.44 -6.36 21.36
C TYR A 206 19.21 -7.82 21.77
N SER A 207 19.93 -8.33 22.78
CA SER A 207 19.64 -9.68 23.31
C SER A 207 18.17 -9.85 23.68
N ASN A 208 17.67 -11.08 23.49
CA ASN A 208 16.30 -11.52 23.78
C ASN A 208 15.22 -10.91 22.86
N LYS A 209 15.58 -10.10 21.87
CA LYS A 209 14.63 -9.62 20.85
C LYS A 209 14.25 -10.71 19.86
N ASN A 210 15.17 -11.61 19.53
CA ASN A 210 14.91 -12.79 18.71
C ASN A 210 15.87 -13.92 19.07
N ILE A 211 15.32 -15.03 19.59
CA ILE A 211 16.11 -16.17 20.11
C ILE A 211 16.99 -16.80 19.01
N LEU A 212 16.49 -16.88 17.78
CA LEU A 212 17.26 -17.45 16.66
C LEU A 212 18.45 -16.55 16.29
N TYR A 213 18.24 -15.24 16.28
CA TYR A 213 19.31 -14.27 16.01
C TYR A 213 20.38 -14.33 17.09
N ASP A 214 19.97 -14.43 18.36
CA ASP A 214 20.90 -14.54 19.49
C ASP A 214 21.76 -15.81 19.42
N GLN A 215 21.18 -16.94 18.99
CA GLN A 215 21.92 -18.18 18.79
C GLN A 215 22.97 -18.03 17.68
N VAL A 216 22.60 -17.45 16.54
CA VAL A 216 23.52 -17.21 15.42
C VAL A 216 24.65 -16.28 15.83
N VAL A 217 24.35 -15.20 16.54
CA VAL A 217 25.38 -14.23 16.99
C VAL A 217 26.29 -14.83 18.05
N LYS A 218 25.76 -15.61 19.00
CA LYS A 218 26.60 -16.32 20.00
C LYS A 218 27.59 -17.27 19.32
N GLU A 219 27.13 -18.01 18.32
CA GLU A 219 28.01 -18.90 17.56
C GLU A 219 29.05 -18.13 16.75
N ALA A 220 28.65 -17.06 16.05
CA ALA A 220 29.57 -16.21 15.31
C ALA A 220 30.67 -15.60 16.20
N ILE A 221 30.32 -15.15 17.42
CA ILE A 221 31.28 -14.66 18.42
C ILE A 221 32.27 -15.78 18.81
N ARG A 222 31.79 -17.01 18.98
CA ARG A 222 32.64 -18.15 19.35
C ARG A 222 33.63 -18.50 18.24
N GLU A 223 33.17 -18.51 17.00
CA GLU A 223 34.00 -18.83 15.83
C GLU A 223 35.00 -17.71 15.47
N ALA A 224 34.69 -16.45 15.80
CA ALA A 224 35.54 -15.29 15.51
C ALA A 224 36.60 -14.98 16.60
N LYS A 225 36.52 -15.65 17.76
CA LYS A 225 37.51 -15.54 18.84
C LYS A 225 38.79 -16.30 18.51
#